data_AF-A0A7R9R306-F1
#
_entry.id   AF-A0A7R9R306-F1
#
_cell.length_a   1.000
_cell.length_b   1.000
_cell.length_c   1.000
_cell.angle_alpha   90.00
_cell.angle_beta   90.00
_cell.angle_gamma   90.00
#
_symmetry.space_group_name_H-M   'P 1'
#
loop_
_entity.id
_entity.type
_entity.pdbx_description
1 polymer ?
#
loop_
_entity_poly.entity_id
_entity_poly.type
_entity_poly.pdbx_seq_one_letter_code
_entity_poly.pdbx_strand_id
1 'polypeptide(L)'
;MTSRQLMGQWTPFWNGDTKGMAGLVRVNGQTYEFMGHPTQDNIGTKFQAKQVSLKVTPTQSIFTFNAGPIALAVNFFTPIDPT
;
A
#
# COMPACT_ATOMS: atom_id res chain seq x y z
N MET A 1 4.47 16.92 9.84
CA MET A 1 4.93 16.40 8.53
C MET A 1 4.04 15.23 8.15
N THR A 2 2.99 15.46 7.37
CA THR A 2 2.01 14.42 7.01
C THR A 2 2.56 13.54 5.90
N SER A 3 3.36 12.54 6.28
CA SER A 3 3.72 11.42 5.41
C SER A 3 2.43 10.71 4.99
N ARG A 4 2.05 10.79 3.72
CA ARG A 4 0.96 10.01 3.13
C ARG A 4 1.33 8.53 3.22
N GLN A 5 0.85 7.86 4.26
CA GLN A 5 1.09 6.45 4.51
C GLN A 5 0.01 5.62 3.82
N LEU A 6 0.42 4.60 3.07
CA LEU A 6 -0.52 3.69 2.39
C LEU A 6 -1.13 2.64 3.34
N MET A 7 -0.51 2.50 4.52
CA MET A 7 -0.86 1.56 5.59
C MET A 7 -1.69 2.19 6.69
N GLY A 8 -2.53 1.37 7.30
CA GLY A 8 -3.12 1.66 8.59
C GLY A 8 -4.51 2.26 8.53
N GLN A 9 -5.15 2.32 7.35
CA GLN A 9 -6.56 2.72 7.18
C GLN A 9 -7.15 2.07 5.91
N TRP A 10 -8.44 1.73 5.96
CA TRP A 10 -9.16 1.34 4.75
C TRP A 10 -9.45 2.56 3.86
N THR A 11 -9.38 2.35 2.55
CA THR A 11 -9.70 3.39 1.58
C THR A 11 -11.20 3.70 1.56
N PRO A 12 -11.61 4.96 1.82
CA PRO A 12 -12.98 5.38 1.63
C PRO A 12 -13.27 5.62 0.15
N PHE A 13 -14.51 5.38 -0.26
CA PHE A 13 -15.04 5.85 -1.52
C PHE A 13 -15.47 7.31 -1.42
N TRP A 14 -15.72 7.98 -2.55
CA TRP A 14 -16.06 9.41 -2.57
C TRP A 14 -17.34 9.75 -1.79
N ASN A 15 -18.24 8.78 -1.61
CA ASN A 15 -19.47 8.92 -0.84
C ASN A 15 -19.30 8.57 0.66
N GLY A 16 -18.08 8.26 1.10
CA GLY A 16 -17.77 7.89 2.49
C GLY A 16 -17.84 6.39 2.78
N ASP A 17 -18.39 5.56 1.89
CA ASP A 17 -18.41 4.11 2.10
C ASP A 17 -17.01 3.52 2.06
N THR A 18 -16.68 2.62 2.98
CA THR A 18 -15.45 1.85 2.88
C THR A 18 -15.46 0.96 1.64
N LYS A 19 -14.48 1.15 0.76
CA LYS A 19 -14.15 0.24 -0.34
C LYS A 19 -12.71 -0.20 -0.11
N GLY A 20 -12.56 -1.08 0.88
CA GLY A 20 -11.25 -1.50 1.36
C GLY A 20 -10.54 -2.36 0.33
N MET A 21 -9.40 -1.88 -0.16
CA MET A 21 -8.43 -2.72 -0.86
C MET A 21 -7.27 -3.05 0.08
N ALA A 22 -6.85 -4.30 0.09
CA ALA A 22 -5.70 -4.77 0.84
C ALA A 22 -4.56 -5.16 -0.11
N GLY A 23 -3.34 -4.75 0.23
CA GLY A 23 -2.12 -5.20 -0.43
C GLY A 23 -1.30 -6.03 0.55
N LEU A 24 -1.10 -7.31 0.22
CA LEU A 24 -0.28 -8.25 1.01
C LEU A 24 0.83 -8.82 0.14
N VAL A 25 2.04 -8.91 0.68
CA VAL A 25 3.18 -9.60 0.04
C VAL A 25 3.71 -10.67 0.98
N ARG A 26 4.03 -11.85 0.45
CA ARG A 26 4.64 -12.93 1.23
C ARG A 26 6.12 -13.07 0.87
N VAL A 27 6.99 -12.95 1.87
CA VAL A 27 8.44 -13.03 1.73
C VAL A 27 8.94 -14.10 2.71
N ASN A 28 9.57 -15.15 2.21
CA ASN A 28 10.12 -16.25 3.03
C ASN A 28 9.13 -16.83 4.06
N GLY A 29 7.86 -16.99 3.67
CA GLY A 29 6.83 -17.53 4.56
C GLY A 29 6.18 -16.50 5.50
N GLN A 30 6.72 -15.28 5.60
CA GLN A 30 6.12 -14.19 6.36
C GLN A 30 5.29 -13.30 5.43
N THR A 31 4.03 -13.04 5.81
CA THR A 31 3.15 -12.12 5.06
C THR A 31 3.28 -10.73 5.65
N TYR A 32 3.37 -9.72 4.81
CA TYR A 32 3.49 -8.30 5.16
C TYR A 32 2.41 -7.49 4.46
N GLU A 33 1.80 -6.58 5.19
CA GLU A 33 0.83 -5.62 4.69
C GLU A 33 1.54 -4.40 4.07
N PHE A 34 1.23 -4.07 2.82
CA PHE A 34 1.74 -2.88 2.12
C PHE A 34 0.64 -1.94 1.57
N MET A 35 -0.64 -2.29 1.73
CA MET A 35 -1.76 -1.35 1.56
C MET A 35 -2.99 -1.77 2.38
N GLY A 36 -3.73 -0.80 2.92
CA GLY A 36 -5.01 -1.02 3.60
C GLY A 36 -4.92 -1.08 5.13
N HIS A 37 -5.73 -1.94 5.75
CA HIS A 37 -5.78 -2.14 7.20
C HIS A 37 -5.89 -3.60 7.71
N PRO A 38 -5.53 -4.66 6.95
CA PRO A 38 -5.78 -6.02 7.41
C PRO A 38 -4.98 -6.44 8.67
N THR A 39 -3.82 -5.87 9.00
CA THR A 39 -3.09 -6.21 10.24
C THR A 39 -3.90 -5.82 11.48
N GLN A 40 -4.46 -4.61 11.50
CA GLN A 40 -5.18 -4.11 12.66
C GLN A 40 -6.51 -4.84 12.85
N ASP A 41 -7.17 -5.20 11.75
CA ASP A 41 -8.40 -6.00 11.77
C ASP A 41 -8.12 -7.52 11.92
N ASN A 42 -6.85 -7.91 12.08
CA ASN A 42 -6.38 -9.29 12.22
C ASN A 42 -6.76 -10.23 11.06
N ILE A 43 -6.74 -9.72 9.83
CA ILE A 43 -7.06 -10.46 8.60
C ILE A 43 -5.75 -10.88 7.91
N GLY A 44 -5.42 -12.17 7.93
CA GLY A 44 -4.38 -12.76 7.08
C GLY A 44 -2.91 -12.40 7.39
N THR A 45 -2.64 -11.36 8.18
CA THR A 45 -1.28 -10.99 8.59
C THR A 45 -1.25 -10.20 9.91
N LYS A 46 -0.10 -10.19 10.58
CA LYS A 46 0.20 -9.36 11.76
C LYS A 46 1.38 -8.40 11.54
N PHE A 47 1.93 -8.38 10.33
CA PHE A 47 3.16 -7.67 10.02
C PHE A 47 2.91 -6.65 8.93
N GLN A 48 3.48 -5.47 9.11
CA GLN A 48 3.39 -4.37 8.16
C GLN A 48 4.75 -4.17 7.47
N ALA A 49 4.72 -3.96 6.17
CA ALA A 49 5.87 -3.48 5.43
C ALA A 49 6.11 -2.01 5.80
N LYS A 50 7.36 -1.65 6.08
CA LYS A 50 7.70 -0.27 6.47
C LYS A 50 7.82 0.60 5.23
N GLN A 51 6.96 1.59 5.07
CA GLN A 51 7.09 2.58 4.00
C GLN A 51 8.39 3.38 4.19
N VAL A 52 9.22 3.42 3.14
CA VAL A 52 10.53 4.09 3.12
C VAL A 52 10.44 5.40 2.35
N SER A 53 9.74 5.41 1.23
CA SER A 53 9.63 6.60 0.38
C SER A 53 8.33 6.62 -0.43
N LEU A 54 7.97 7.83 -0.87
CA LEU A 54 6.91 8.08 -1.83
C LEU A 54 7.44 9.09 -2.86
N LYS A 55 7.42 8.72 -4.13
CA LYS A 55 7.67 9.60 -5.27
C LYS A 55 6.40 9.74 -6.09
N VAL A 56 5.95 10.98 -6.30
CA VAL A 56 4.79 11.29 -7.14
C VAL A 56 5.26 11.98 -8.41
N THR A 57 4.74 11.53 -9.54
CA THR A 57 4.91 12.13 -10.88
C THR A 57 3.51 12.39 -11.47
N PRO A 58 3.38 13.12 -12.60
CA PRO A 58 2.07 13.45 -13.15
C PRO A 58 1.16 12.26 -13.43
N THR A 59 1.73 11.10 -13.78
CA THR A 59 0.96 9.90 -14.16
C THR A 59 1.17 8.71 -13.22
N GLN A 60 2.00 8.86 -12.19
CA GLN A 60 2.39 7.74 -11.33
C GLN A 60 2.62 8.16 -9.88
N SER A 61 2.20 7.31 -8.95
CA SER A 61 2.65 7.33 -7.56
C SER A 61 3.43 6.06 -7.26
N ILE A 62 4.67 6.22 -6.79
CA ILE A 62 5.63 5.14 -6.55
C ILE A 62 5.95 5.11 -5.06
N PHE A 63 5.51 4.05 -4.38
CA PHE A 63 5.80 3.80 -2.97
C PHE A 63 6.90 2.75 -2.85
N THR A 64 7.88 2.96 -1.98
CA THR A 64 8.89 1.94 -1.65
C THR A 64 8.71 1.51 -0.20
N PHE A 65 8.72 0.19 0.04
CA PHE A 65 8.57 -0.41 1.36
C PHE A 65 9.72 -1.40 1.64
N ASN A 66 10.08 -1.55 2.91
CA ASN A 66 10.89 -2.68 3.37
C ASN A 66 9.96 -3.77 3.92
N ALA A 67 10.02 -4.96 3.34
CA ALA A 67 9.26 -6.14 3.76
C ALA A 67 10.23 -7.29 4.06
N GLY A 68 10.60 -7.44 5.33
CA GLY A 68 11.66 -8.38 5.73
C GLY A 68 12.98 -8.05 5.01
N PRO A 69 13.60 -9.00 4.29
CA PRO A 69 14.88 -8.80 3.61
C PRO A 69 14.80 -8.11 2.24
N ILE A 70 13.61 -7.76 1.74
CA ILE A 70 13.44 -7.15 0.41
C ILE A 70 12.96 -5.68 0.48
N ALA A 71 13.32 -4.92 -0.54
CA ALA A 71 12.68 -3.65 -0.87
C ALA A 71 11.58 -3.89 -1.93
N LEU A 72 10.35 -3.53 -1.61
CA LEU A 72 9.18 -3.63 -2.49
C LEU A 72 8.86 -2.24 -3.07
N ALA A 73 8.78 -2.13 -4.39
CA ALA A 73 8.25 -0.95 -5.08
C ALA A 73 6.82 -1.21 -5.57
N VAL A 74 5.90 -0.30 -5.26
CA VAL A 74 4.49 -0.35 -5.70
C VAL A 74 4.20 0.91 -6.51
N ASN A 75 3.84 0.70 -7.78
CA ASN A 75 3.57 1.77 -8.73
C ASN A 75 2.07 1.80 -9.04
N PHE A 76 1.42 2.89 -8.67
CA PHE A 76 0.06 3.20 -9.11
C PHE A 76 0.14 4.10 -10.33
N PHE A 77 -0.57 3.73 -11.39
CA PHE A 77 -0.60 4.46 -12.65
C PHE A 77 -1.97 5.10 -12.81
N THR A 78 -2.01 6.32 -13.33
CA THR A 78 -3.22 6.84 -13.96
C THR A 78 -3.15 6.45 -15.43
N PRO A 79 -4.14 5.73 -15.98
CA PRO A 79 -4.20 5.47 -17.40
C PRO A 79 -4.13 6.81 -18.14
N ILE A 80 -3.19 6.93 -19.07
CA ILE A 80 -3.31 7.90 -20.15
C ILE A 80 -3.80 7.08 -21.33
N ASP A 81 -5.02 7.32 -21.79
CA ASP A 81 -5.47 6.76 -23.06
C ASP A 81 -4.99 7.71 -24.16
N PRO A 82 -4.02 7.32 -25.02
CA PRO A 82 -3.88 7.94 -26.32
C PRO A 82 -4.90 7.30 -27.26
N THR A 83 -5.93 8.05 -27.66
CA THR A 83 -6.64 7.79 -28.93
C THR A 83 -5.75 8.15 -30.11
#